data_AF-A0A2J6SJZ1-F1
#
_entry.id   AF-A0A2J6SJZ1-F1
#
_cell.length_a   1.000
_cell.length_b   1.000
_cell.length_c   1.000
_cell.angle_alpha   90.00
_cell.angle_beta   90.00
_cell.angle_gamma   90.00
#
_symmetry.space_group_name_H-M   'P 1'
#
loop_
_entity.id
_entity.type
_entity.pdbx_description
1 polymer ?
#
loop_
_entity_poly.entity_id
_entity_poly.type
_entity_poly.pdbx_seq_one_letter_code
_entity_poly.pdbx_strand_id
1 'polypeptide(L)'
;MAGSATLRTTATGLRAPATVPASKRKRGRPSKAASSSPKQTSGRELISQKAGNDSSDGEEDEGTTLHGISLASARSRSVKAASAKRKRKMAKFQREDSEEGQEEINNFLHQARSFGDFFIERINIQSSMALWSSETDDNLRSNYFINIQHLCKKSSGTPVTERSLYFALLRQWLQEYNKSHRCKPKAQFWPTRVIFVGDSDSAELELWVSESKKAQLSDVDGYVALSHCWGLPTKTEKEQFCTTQENYRHRLKGFSMDDLPKTFKDAVEVTRALGKQYLWIDTVCIIQSIEGADTNDWKIEARRMEQVFGSAYCTITTSSAEDWTKGFLEWRPSPRFIQDAFGQWTYFGSDTADYTKDIDAARLNQRAWVLQERVLSHRTIHFTESHAFWECGDAVRCENFTKMKSPPGREHFLVDPEFPSRLYISGYSRTIDFIYFLFEKYAQSGLTAKSDRVVAISGLVKRMELPATGDLRFDTEQERVLLVQVRAFQNYTMVQKDSEYTILDKDSVIVGGLSFDIPTYIHFQHCVVIGMQWTPAQVEDTEKTYHILLVRKIRFENQYERVGLGEIEAHYVSEDCWKGELC
;
A
#
# COMPACT_ATOMS: atom_id res chain seq x y z
N MET A 1 -46.28 -13.08 -28.09
CA MET A 1 -45.54 -13.40 -29.34
C MET A 1 -44.29 -14.15 -28.91
N ALA A 2 -44.15 -15.44 -29.21
CA ALA A 2 -43.85 -16.02 -30.54
C ALA A 2 -42.39 -15.69 -30.96
N GLY A 3 -41.48 -16.66 -31.11
CA GLY A 3 -41.70 -18.12 -31.06
C GLY A 3 -40.45 -18.97 -30.80
N SER A 4 -40.60 -20.28 -31.07
CA SER A 4 -39.63 -21.34 -30.75
C SER A 4 -38.76 -21.72 -31.94
N ALA A 5 -37.55 -22.21 -31.66
CA ALA A 5 -36.76 -23.05 -32.57
C ALA A 5 -36.07 -24.17 -31.78
N THR A 6 -35.99 -25.37 -32.35
CA THR A 6 -35.58 -26.60 -31.64
C THR A 6 -34.83 -27.55 -32.58
N LEU A 7 -33.96 -28.41 -32.02
CA LEU A 7 -33.25 -29.53 -32.69
C LEU A 7 -32.16 -29.08 -33.69
N ARG A 8 -31.08 -29.84 -33.94
CA ARG A 8 -30.89 -31.31 -33.87
C ARG A 8 -29.54 -31.75 -33.29
N THR A 9 -29.52 -33.00 -32.83
CA THR A 9 -28.33 -33.82 -32.55
C THR A 9 -27.81 -34.56 -33.80
N THR A 10 -26.49 -34.80 -33.85
CA THR A 10 -25.86 -35.88 -34.64
C THR A 10 -24.64 -36.39 -33.87
N ALA A 11 -24.46 -37.71 -33.77
CA ALA A 11 -23.33 -38.31 -33.05
C ALA A 11 -22.80 -39.57 -33.77
N THR A 12 -21.52 -39.53 -34.16
CA THR A 12 -20.65 -40.64 -34.63
C THR A 12 -19.24 -40.06 -34.79
N GLY A 13 -18.12 -40.75 -34.56
CA GLY A 13 -17.92 -42.13 -34.10
C GLY A 13 -16.43 -42.42 -33.87
N LEU A 14 -16.08 -43.57 -33.28
CA LEU A 14 -14.71 -43.91 -32.85
C LEU A 14 -13.72 -44.14 -34.01
N ARG A 15 -12.44 -43.76 -33.83
CA ARG A 15 -11.29 -44.70 -33.90
C ARG A 15 -9.92 -44.11 -33.53
N ALA A 16 -9.22 -44.84 -32.66
CA ALA A 16 -7.75 -45.02 -32.65
C ALA A 16 -7.47 -46.51 -33.04
N PRO A 17 -6.25 -47.08 -33.03
CA PRO A 17 -4.90 -46.53 -32.74
C PRO A 17 -3.79 -46.90 -33.78
N ALA A 18 -2.54 -46.42 -33.61
CA ALA A 18 -1.33 -47.04 -34.19
C ALA A 18 0.02 -46.59 -33.54
N THR A 19 0.50 -47.38 -32.58
CA THR A 19 1.90 -47.83 -32.33
C THR A 19 3.18 -47.01 -32.66
N VAL A 20 4.11 -47.04 -31.71
CA VAL A 20 5.54 -46.62 -31.72
C VAL A 20 6.47 -47.63 -32.42
N PRO A 21 7.66 -47.20 -32.91
CA PRO A 21 8.88 -48.01 -32.85
C PRO A 21 10.04 -47.32 -32.07
N ALA A 22 10.88 -48.09 -31.37
CA ALA A 22 11.89 -47.58 -30.43
C ALA A 22 13.34 -48.01 -30.74
N SER A 23 14.32 -47.13 -30.45
CA SER A 23 15.78 -47.35 -30.59
C SER A 23 16.55 -46.14 -30.01
N LYS A 24 17.67 -46.20 -29.27
CA LYS A 24 18.49 -47.31 -28.73
C LYS A 24 19.30 -46.81 -27.51
N ARG A 25 19.78 -47.73 -26.66
CA ARG A 25 20.69 -47.46 -25.52
C ARG A 25 22.06 -46.92 -25.94
N LYS A 26 22.72 -46.18 -25.04
CA LYS A 26 24.14 -46.40 -24.66
C LYS A 26 24.42 -45.98 -23.20
N ARG A 27 25.44 -46.57 -22.57
CA ARG A 27 25.90 -46.31 -21.18
C ARG A 27 27.25 -45.57 -21.19
N GLY A 28 27.55 -44.77 -20.16
CA GLY A 28 28.86 -44.12 -20.00
C GLY A 28 29.20 -43.68 -18.55
N ARG A 29 30.13 -44.40 -17.92
CA ARG A 29 30.91 -44.13 -16.68
C ARG A 29 32.11 -45.12 -16.71
N PRO A 30 33.22 -44.98 -15.93
CA PRO A 30 33.55 -44.02 -14.87
C PRO A 30 34.66 -43.02 -15.34
N SER A 31 35.45 -42.25 -14.56
CA SER A 31 36.27 -42.45 -13.33
C SER A 31 36.43 -41.12 -12.53
N LYS A 32 36.38 -41.09 -11.19
CA LYS A 32 37.48 -41.33 -10.21
C LYS A 32 38.79 -40.53 -10.46
N ALA A 33 39.12 -39.56 -9.60
CA ALA A 33 40.39 -39.46 -8.83
C ALA A 33 40.47 -38.22 -7.90
N ALA A 34 41.30 -38.33 -6.85
CA ALA A 34 42.03 -37.34 -6.01
C ALA A 34 41.60 -35.85 -5.96
N SER A 35 41.40 -35.15 -4.83
CA SER A 35 41.98 -35.13 -3.46
C SER A 35 43.18 -34.17 -3.22
N SER A 36 42.93 -33.00 -2.64
CA SER A 36 43.90 -32.28 -1.76
C SER A 36 43.30 -31.03 -1.07
N SER A 37 43.08 -31.14 0.24
CA SER A 37 43.40 -30.05 1.19
C SER A 37 44.89 -30.21 1.57
N PRO A 38 45.65 -29.23 2.11
CA PRO A 38 45.29 -28.57 3.38
C PRO A 38 45.83 -27.13 3.63
N LYS A 39 45.50 -26.63 4.83
CA LYS A 39 46.24 -25.71 5.74
C LYS A 39 45.58 -24.37 6.07
N GLN A 40 45.42 -24.18 7.37
CA GLN A 40 45.26 -22.90 8.04
C GLN A 40 46.60 -22.15 8.08
N THR A 41 46.54 -20.83 8.23
CA THR A 41 47.47 -20.09 9.08
C THR A 41 46.69 -19.00 9.81
N SER A 42 47.01 -18.78 11.09
CA SER A 42 46.44 -17.71 11.91
C SER A 42 47.27 -16.44 11.81
N GLY A 43 46.61 -15.28 11.82
CA GLY A 43 47.25 -13.97 12.04
C GLY A 43 46.47 -13.21 13.11
N ARG A 44 47.15 -12.90 14.22
CA ARG A 44 46.61 -12.14 15.35
C ARG A 44 47.50 -10.92 15.51
N GLU A 45 46.94 -9.73 15.62
CA GLU A 45 47.68 -8.61 16.21
C GLU A 45 46.72 -7.63 16.92
N LEU A 46 47.25 -6.90 17.91
CA LEU A 46 46.51 -5.94 18.73
C LEU A 46 47.19 -4.58 18.65
N ILE A 47 46.38 -3.51 18.66
CA ILE A 47 46.80 -2.18 19.12
C ILE A 47 45.74 -1.65 20.08
N SER A 48 46.15 -0.88 21.09
CA SER A 48 45.30 -0.39 22.18
C SER A 48 45.62 1.05 22.61
N GLN A 49 44.59 1.78 23.07
CA GLN A 49 44.59 2.90 24.04
C GLN A 49 43.11 3.33 24.23
N LYS A 50 42.55 3.61 25.43
CA LYS A 50 42.84 4.65 26.46
C LYS A 50 42.74 6.08 25.91
N ALA A 51 42.11 7.09 26.55
CA ALA A 51 41.23 7.23 27.74
C ALA A 51 40.61 8.66 27.69
N GLY A 52 39.66 9.14 28.52
CA GLY A 52 38.89 8.61 29.66
C GLY A 52 38.47 9.77 30.61
N ASN A 53 37.48 9.55 31.51
CA ASN A 53 36.95 10.49 32.53
C ASN A 53 36.21 11.76 31.98
N ASP A 54 35.35 12.49 32.72
CA ASP A 54 34.94 12.41 34.14
C ASP A 54 33.45 12.84 34.42
N SER A 55 33.08 12.83 35.70
CA SER A 55 31.83 13.19 36.43
C SER A 55 31.42 14.70 36.39
N SER A 56 30.33 15.25 37.01
CA SER A 56 29.29 14.86 38.02
C SER A 56 27.93 15.60 37.75
N ASP A 57 26.88 15.88 38.58
CA ASP A 57 26.46 15.73 40.02
C ASP A 57 24.91 16.00 40.21
N GLY A 58 24.26 15.54 41.30
CA GLY A 58 23.00 16.05 41.95
C GLY A 58 21.61 15.75 41.29
N GLU A 59 20.48 15.39 41.95
CA GLU A 59 19.93 15.43 43.35
C GLU A 59 19.49 16.83 43.86
N GLU A 60 18.38 17.06 44.60
CA GLU A 60 17.32 16.24 45.27
C GLU A 60 15.94 16.34 44.49
N ASP A 61 14.66 16.28 44.96
CA ASP A 61 13.89 16.10 46.23
C ASP A 61 12.40 15.67 45.91
N GLU A 62 11.65 15.07 46.84
CA GLU A 62 10.16 15.19 46.94
C GLU A 62 9.63 14.84 48.38
N GLY A 63 8.88 15.75 49.05
CA GLY A 63 8.44 15.56 50.46
C GLY A 63 7.13 16.24 50.91
N THR A 64 6.30 15.51 51.67
CA THR A 64 4.86 15.79 51.96
C THR A 64 4.56 16.63 53.23
N THR A 65 3.37 17.28 53.28
CA THR A 65 2.38 17.34 54.42
C THR A 65 1.80 18.75 54.78
N LEU A 66 0.66 18.79 55.51
CA LEU A 66 -0.30 19.91 55.65
C LEU A 66 -0.22 20.79 56.92
N HIS A 67 -0.49 22.11 56.80
CA HIS A 67 -1.23 23.00 57.75
C HIS A 67 -1.51 24.40 57.09
N GLY A 68 -2.37 25.31 57.59
CA GLY A 68 -3.34 25.22 58.70
C GLY A 68 -4.07 26.53 59.09
N ILE A 69 -5.20 26.84 58.43
CA ILE A 69 -6.33 27.71 58.89
C ILE A 69 -6.14 29.26 59.07
N SER A 70 -7.02 30.01 58.38
CA SER A 70 -7.60 31.36 58.68
C SER A 70 -6.72 32.59 58.95
N LEU A 71 -6.89 33.62 58.09
CA LEU A 71 -7.02 35.01 58.54
C LEU A 71 -7.87 35.84 57.56
N ALA A 72 -9.16 35.97 57.85
CA ALA A 72 -10.10 36.78 57.07
C ALA A 72 -10.18 38.24 57.58
N SER A 73 -10.89 39.10 56.84
CA SER A 73 -11.24 40.50 57.20
C SER A 73 -10.10 41.55 57.20
N ALA A 74 -9.76 42.07 56.01
CA ALA A 74 -9.18 43.42 55.87
C ALA A 74 -9.40 44.07 54.47
N ARG A 75 -9.25 43.33 53.36
CA ARG A 75 -9.05 43.94 52.02
C ARG A 75 -10.25 43.92 51.03
N SER A 76 -11.42 43.42 51.41
CA SER A 76 -12.53 43.20 50.45
C SER A 76 -13.42 44.42 50.14
N ARG A 77 -13.23 45.57 50.80
CA ARG A 77 -14.09 46.77 50.63
C ARG A 77 -13.60 47.77 49.56
N SER A 78 -12.31 47.78 49.20
CA SER A 78 -11.74 48.79 48.30
C SER A 78 -12.02 48.53 46.80
N VAL A 79 -12.16 47.26 46.39
CA VAL A 79 -12.27 46.89 44.96
C VAL A 79 -13.70 47.00 44.42
N LYS A 80 -14.73 46.79 45.26
CA LYS A 80 -16.14 46.78 44.82
C LYS A 80 -16.65 48.15 44.35
N ALA A 81 -16.06 49.25 44.82
CA ALA A 81 -16.41 50.61 44.38
C ALA A 81 -16.03 50.90 42.91
N ALA A 82 -14.92 50.34 42.41
CA ALA A 82 -14.46 50.56 41.04
C ALA A 82 -15.34 49.82 40.00
N SER A 83 -15.81 48.62 40.34
CA SER A 83 -16.62 47.77 39.43
C SER A 83 -17.95 48.43 39.03
N ALA A 84 -18.65 49.07 39.99
CA ALA A 84 -19.93 49.72 39.73
C ALA A 84 -19.83 50.91 38.75
N LYS A 85 -18.72 51.65 38.76
CA LYS A 85 -18.52 52.83 37.90
C LYS A 85 -18.20 52.46 36.44
N ARG A 86 -17.62 51.27 36.20
CA ARG A 86 -17.40 50.74 34.84
C ARG A 86 -18.70 50.22 34.19
N LYS A 87 -19.53 49.47 34.93
CA LYS A 87 -20.78 48.89 34.38
C LYS A 87 -21.77 49.94 33.84
N ARG A 88 -21.89 51.11 34.49
CA ARG A 88 -22.72 52.21 33.99
C ARG A 88 -22.15 52.96 32.77
N LYS A 89 -20.91 52.72 32.34
CA LYS A 89 -20.34 53.33 31.13
C LYS A 89 -20.43 52.42 29.90
N MET A 90 -20.46 51.10 30.07
CA MET A 90 -20.72 50.15 28.96
C MET A 90 -22.21 50.08 28.59
N ALA A 91 -23.12 50.20 29.59
CA ALA A 91 -24.57 50.23 29.36
C ALA A 91 -25.11 51.50 28.66
N LYS A 92 -24.23 52.29 28.02
CA LYS A 92 -24.58 53.44 27.15
C LYS A 92 -23.79 53.42 25.82
N PHE A 93 -23.33 52.24 25.41
CA PHE A 93 -22.60 51.99 24.16
C PHE A 93 -23.06 50.67 23.52
N GLN A 94 -24.34 50.31 23.74
CA GLN A 94 -25.03 49.13 23.19
C GLN A 94 -26.47 49.50 22.79
N ARG A 95 -26.59 50.58 22.03
CA ARG A 95 -27.74 51.00 21.21
C ARG A 95 -27.12 51.84 20.09
N GLU A 96 -27.53 51.60 18.85
CA GLU A 96 -26.80 51.97 17.61
C GLU A 96 -25.64 51.00 17.28
N ASP A 97 -26.03 49.79 16.86
CA ASP A 97 -25.40 48.95 15.83
C ASP A 97 -26.55 48.11 15.20
N SER A 98 -26.44 47.70 13.93
CA SER A 98 -27.60 47.32 13.09
C SER A 98 -28.08 45.87 13.25
N GLU A 99 -29.39 45.66 13.01
CA GLU A 99 -29.99 44.31 12.92
C GLU A 99 -29.46 43.54 11.69
N GLU A 100 -29.10 44.23 10.61
CA GLU A 100 -28.41 43.67 9.41
C GLU A 100 -27.17 42.85 9.78
N GLY A 101 -26.24 43.42 10.55
CA GLY A 101 -25.01 42.72 10.93
C GLY A 101 -25.27 41.50 11.82
N GLN A 102 -26.40 41.47 12.54
CA GLN A 102 -26.80 40.31 13.32
C GLN A 102 -27.40 39.21 12.45
N GLU A 103 -28.05 39.56 11.34
CA GLU A 103 -28.56 38.62 10.32
C GLU A 103 -27.43 38.05 9.45
N GLU A 104 -26.44 38.86 9.06
CA GLU A 104 -25.21 38.39 8.41
C GLU A 104 -24.43 37.39 9.29
N ILE A 105 -24.23 37.71 10.58
CA ILE A 105 -23.59 36.78 11.53
C ILE A 105 -24.40 35.48 11.66
N ASN A 106 -25.73 35.54 11.64
CA ASN A 106 -26.56 34.34 11.70
C ASN A 106 -26.49 33.52 10.40
N ASN A 107 -26.41 34.16 9.22
CA ASN A 107 -26.22 33.48 7.94
C ASN A 107 -24.82 32.84 7.85
N PHE A 108 -23.76 33.53 8.28
CA PHE A 108 -22.41 32.98 8.41
C PHE A 108 -22.40 31.76 9.36
N LEU A 109 -23.05 31.87 10.51
CA LEU A 109 -23.22 30.75 11.44
C LEU A 109 -24.10 29.61 10.89
N HIS A 110 -25.00 29.88 9.94
CA HIS A 110 -25.82 28.86 9.28
C HIS A 110 -25.05 28.15 8.15
N GLN A 111 -24.25 28.87 7.37
CA GLN A 111 -23.31 28.28 6.41
C GLN A 111 -22.24 27.44 7.13
N ALA A 112 -21.62 27.99 8.18
CA ALA A 112 -20.65 27.28 9.01
C ALA A 112 -21.23 26.07 9.76
N ARG A 113 -22.56 26.00 9.96
CA ARG A 113 -23.25 24.78 10.40
C ARG A 113 -23.47 23.79 9.26
N SER A 114 -23.88 24.25 8.07
CA SER A 114 -24.05 23.35 6.91
C SER A 114 -22.74 22.65 6.48
N PHE A 115 -21.58 23.25 6.74
CA PHE A 115 -20.27 22.59 6.64
C PHE A 115 -19.90 21.83 7.93
N GLY A 116 -20.04 22.46 9.10
CA GLY A 116 -19.59 21.90 10.38
C GLY A 116 -20.34 20.65 10.84
N ASP A 117 -21.65 20.56 10.61
CA ASP A 117 -22.49 19.42 10.99
C ASP A 117 -22.20 18.17 10.14
N PHE A 118 -21.36 18.28 9.10
CA PHE A 118 -20.82 17.14 8.34
C PHE A 118 -19.46 16.64 8.88
N PHE A 119 -18.77 17.43 9.72
CA PHE A 119 -17.40 17.14 10.18
C PHE A 119 -17.31 16.63 11.64
N ILE A 120 -18.38 16.73 12.44
CA ILE A 120 -18.37 16.26 13.84
C ILE A 120 -18.74 14.77 13.95
N GLU A 121 -17.89 13.90 13.36
CA GLU A 121 -17.72 12.52 13.87
C GLU A 121 -16.23 12.21 14.15
N ARG A 122 -15.71 12.93 15.13
CA ARG A 122 -14.49 12.64 15.89
C ARG A 122 -13.27 12.20 15.08
N ILE A 123 -12.54 13.21 14.62
CA ILE A 123 -11.08 13.25 14.73
C ILE A 123 -10.67 12.77 16.14
N ASN A 124 -10.20 11.53 16.26
CA ASN A 124 -9.41 11.08 17.40
C ASN A 124 -7.96 10.91 16.93
N ILE A 125 -7.25 12.03 16.72
CA ILE A 125 -5.79 12.01 16.55
C ILE A 125 -5.17 11.77 17.93
N GLN A 126 -5.34 10.55 18.42
CA GLN A 126 -4.30 9.92 19.20
C GLN A 126 -3.41 9.18 18.20
N SER A 127 -2.14 9.55 18.14
CA SER A 127 -1.07 8.68 17.61
C SER A 127 -0.79 7.50 18.57
N SER A 128 -1.87 6.88 19.09
CA SER A 128 -1.83 5.68 19.91
C SER A 128 -1.93 4.46 18.99
N MET A 129 -1.13 3.44 19.29
CA MET A 129 -1.02 2.17 18.57
C MET A 129 -2.38 1.46 18.42
N ALA A 130 -3.16 1.83 17.41
CA ALA A 130 -4.39 1.17 17.04
C ALA A 130 -4.03 -0.16 16.35
N LEU A 131 -3.94 -1.23 17.14
CA LEU A 131 -3.58 -2.56 16.63
C LEU A 131 -4.68 -3.12 15.73
N TRP A 132 -4.28 -3.99 14.79
CA TRP A 132 -5.20 -4.79 13.98
C TRP A 132 -6.13 -5.61 14.89
N SER A 133 -7.42 -5.31 14.85
CA SER A 133 -8.43 -6.06 15.60
C SER A 133 -8.72 -7.39 14.90
N SER A 134 -8.71 -8.49 15.64
CA SER A 134 -8.83 -9.85 15.13
C SER A 134 -10.07 -10.59 15.65
N GLU A 135 -10.71 -11.35 14.79
CA GLU A 135 -11.87 -12.21 15.08
C GLU A 135 -11.75 -13.54 14.30
N THR A 136 -12.44 -14.60 14.73
CA THR A 136 -12.52 -15.83 13.91
C THR A 136 -13.52 -15.62 12.78
N ASP A 137 -13.14 -15.91 11.53
CA ASP A 137 -14.07 -15.93 10.39
C ASP A 137 -14.81 -17.27 10.35
N ASP A 138 -15.72 -17.48 11.30
CA ASP A 138 -16.50 -18.72 11.41
C ASP A 138 -17.34 -19.00 10.16
N ASN A 139 -17.73 -17.94 9.42
CA ASN A 139 -18.42 -18.05 8.13
C ASN A 139 -17.48 -18.64 7.06
N LEU A 140 -16.27 -18.09 6.88
CA LEU A 140 -15.26 -18.65 5.99
C LEU A 140 -14.92 -20.09 6.40
N ARG A 141 -14.69 -20.34 7.69
CA ARG A 141 -14.33 -21.64 8.25
C ARG A 141 -15.39 -22.69 7.93
N SER A 142 -16.66 -22.38 8.20
CA SER A 142 -17.78 -23.28 7.94
C SER A 142 -17.95 -23.54 6.44
N ASN A 143 -17.98 -22.48 5.61
CA ASN A 143 -18.10 -22.61 4.14
C ASN A 143 -16.96 -23.46 3.56
N TYR A 144 -15.73 -23.23 4.00
CA TYR A 144 -14.55 -23.98 3.57
C TYR A 144 -14.66 -25.47 3.90
N PHE A 145 -14.91 -25.85 5.16
CA PHE A 145 -14.97 -27.27 5.53
C PHE A 145 -16.15 -28.01 4.90
N ILE A 146 -17.30 -27.34 4.69
CA ILE A 146 -18.41 -27.87 3.90
C ILE A 146 -17.97 -28.14 2.45
N ASN A 147 -17.25 -27.20 1.82
CA ASN A 147 -16.74 -27.36 0.46
C ASN A 147 -15.68 -28.47 0.36
N ILE A 148 -14.78 -28.60 1.35
CA ILE A 148 -13.85 -29.74 1.43
C ILE A 148 -14.60 -31.07 1.50
N GLN A 149 -15.61 -31.21 2.37
CA GLN A 149 -16.40 -32.44 2.45
C GLN A 149 -17.10 -32.79 1.13
N HIS A 150 -17.56 -31.80 0.36
CA HIS A 150 -18.13 -32.03 -0.97
C HIS A 150 -17.08 -32.40 -2.03
N LEU A 151 -15.85 -31.87 -1.93
CA LEU A 151 -14.73 -32.26 -2.81
C LEU A 151 -14.29 -33.71 -2.52
N CYS A 152 -14.09 -34.08 -1.25
CA CYS A 152 -13.74 -35.45 -0.84
C CYS A 152 -14.76 -36.50 -1.34
N LYS A 153 -16.06 -36.15 -1.37
CA LYS A 153 -17.14 -37.01 -1.87
C LYS A 153 -17.17 -37.14 -3.40
N LYS A 154 -16.54 -36.20 -4.14
CA LYS A 154 -16.43 -36.20 -5.61
C LYS A 154 -15.12 -36.78 -6.13
N SER A 155 -14.04 -36.72 -5.35
CA SER A 155 -12.73 -37.27 -5.71
C SER A 155 -12.71 -38.80 -5.60
N SER A 156 -13.33 -39.49 -6.55
CA SER A 156 -13.43 -40.96 -6.60
C SER A 156 -12.11 -41.63 -7.01
N GLY A 157 -11.11 -41.57 -6.13
CA GLY A 157 -9.83 -42.29 -6.25
C GLY A 157 -8.58 -41.46 -5.99
N THR A 158 -8.65 -40.12 -6.06
CA THR A 158 -7.50 -39.24 -5.81
C THR A 158 -7.40 -38.89 -4.32
N PRO A 159 -6.27 -39.17 -3.63
CA PRO A 159 -6.09 -38.75 -2.24
C PRO A 159 -6.13 -37.22 -2.09
N VAL A 160 -6.91 -36.73 -1.12
CA VAL A 160 -6.90 -35.31 -0.74
C VAL A 160 -5.64 -35.05 0.09
N THR A 161 -4.74 -34.22 -0.45
CA THR A 161 -3.48 -33.83 0.19
C THR A 161 -3.61 -32.47 0.88
N GLU A 162 -2.74 -32.20 1.85
CA GLU A 162 -2.68 -30.88 2.49
C GLU A 162 -2.50 -29.73 1.48
N ARG A 163 -1.64 -29.90 0.47
CA ARG A 163 -1.47 -28.89 -0.59
C ARG A 163 -2.77 -28.66 -1.37
N SER A 164 -3.58 -29.70 -1.60
CA SER A 164 -4.90 -29.55 -2.27
C SER A 164 -5.94 -28.82 -1.40
N LEU A 165 -5.90 -29.02 -0.08
CA LEU A 165 -6.72 -28.31 0.91
C LEU A 165 -6.32 -26.82 0.97
N TYR A 166 -5.03 -26.55 1.10
CA TYR A 166 -4.47 -25.20 1.09
C TYR A 166 -4.85 -24.42 -0.17
N PHE A 167 -4.70 -25.02 -1.36
CA PHE A 167 -5.17 -24.40 -2.61
C PHE A 167 -6.70 -24.24 -2.69
N ALA A 168 -7.48 -25.10 -2.02
CA ALA A 168 -8.93 -24.89 -1.91
C ALA A 168 -9.29 -23.69 -1.01
N LEU A 169 -8.47 -23.39 0.02
CA LEU A 169 -8.64 -22.20 0.85
C LEU A 169 -8.35 -20.91 0.07
N LEU A 170 -7.28 -20.89 -0.74
CA LEU A 170 -7.00 -19.76 -1.64
C LEU A 170 -8.16 -19.52 -2.63
N ARG A 171 -8.74 -20.60 -3.18
CA ARG A 171 -9.95 -20.52 -4.01
C ARG A 171 -11.18 -20.06 -3.23
N GLN A 172 -11.34 -20.42 -1.95
CA GLN A 172 -12.46 -19.94 -1.12
C GLN A 172 -12.39 -18.42 -0.93
N TRP A 173 -11.21 -17.85 -0.69
CA TRP A 173 -11.02 -16.40 -0.60
C TRP A 173 -11.45 -15.68 -1.88
N LEU A 174 -11.05 -16.19 -3.05
CA LEU A 174 -11.50 -15.69 -4.35
C LEU A 174 -13.02 -15.82 -4.55
N GLN A 175 -13.65 -16.88 -4.03
CA GLN A 175 -15.10 -17.07 -4.15
C GLN A 175 -15.89 -16.11 -3.27
N GLU A 176 -15.45 -15.85 -2.03
CA GLU A 176 -16.08 -14.85 -1.16
C GLU A 176 -15.93 -13.42 -1.73
N TYR A 177 -14.75 -13.08 -2.28
CA TYR A 177 -14.52 -11.82 -3.00
C TYR A 177 -15.52 -11.60 -4.16
N ASN A 178 -15.77 -12.63 -4.97
CA ASN A 178 -16.66 -12.48 -6.13
C ASN A 178 -18.12 -12.18 -5.73
N LYS A 179 -18.51 -12.48 -4.48
CA LYS A 179 -19.81 -12.11 -3.91
C LYS A 179 -19.87 -10.63 -3.53
N SER A 180 -18.82 -10.02 -2.95
CA SER A 180 -18.93 -8.67 -2.36
C SER A 180 -19.00 -7.53 -3.38
N HIS A 181 -18.58 -7.76 -4.64
CA HIS A 181 -18.64 -6.84 -5.80
C HIS A 181 -17.83 -5.53 -5.69
N ARG A 182 -17.61 -4.97 -4.49
CA ARG A 182 -16.94 -3.67 -4.20
C ARG A 182 -15.46 -3.57 -4.57
N CYS A 183 -14.85 -4.65 -5.04
CA CYS A 183 -13.41 -4.77 -5.22
C CYS A 183 -13.05 -5.21 -6.67
N LYS A 184 -14.00 -5.11 -7.61
CA LYS A 184 -13.81 -5.48 -9.02
C LYS A 184 -13.10 -4.34 -9.78
N PRO A 185 -12.12 -4.63 -10.66
CA PRO A 185 -11.52 -3.60 -11.50
C PRO A 185 -12.59 -2.88 -12.34
N LYS A 186 -12.61 -1.54 -12.28
CA LYS A 186 -13.59 -0.70 -12.97
C LYS A 186 -13.38 -0.62 -14.49
N ALA A 187 -12.15 -0.90 -14.94
CA ALA A 187 -11.77 -0.97 -16.34
C ALA A 187 -10.82 -2.15 -16.57
N GLN A 188 -10.89 -2.76 -17.75
CA GLN A 188 -10.06 -3.90 -18.12
C GLN A 188 -8.79 -3.40 -18.83
N PHE A 189 -7.63 -3.51 -18.17
CA PHE A 189 -6.31 -3.33 -18.79
C PHE A 189 -5.60 -4.67 -18.88
N TRP A 190 -4.94 -4.93 -20.02
CA TRP A 190 -4.05 -6.07 -20.21
C TRP A 190 -2.61 -5.56 -20.41
N PRO A 191 -1.60 -6.05 -19.66
CA PRO A 191 -0.20 -5.71 -19.86
C PRO A 191 0.27 -6.04 -21.29
N THR A 192 1.36 -5.43 -21.77
CA THR A 192 1.85 -5.66 -23.16
C THR A 192 2.11 -7.15 -23.44
N ARG A 193 2.63 -7.86 -22.44
CA ARG A 193 2.79 -9.32 -22.46
C ARG A 193 2.37 -9.95 -21.13
N VAL A 194 1.93 -11.20 -21.20
CA VAL A 194 1.67 -12.09 -20.05
C VAL A 194 2.23 -13.47 -20.32
N ILE A 195 2.60 -14.23 -19.29
CA ILE A 195 2.90 -15.66 -19.41
C ILE A 195 1.55 -16.39 -19.46
N PHE A 196 1.26 -17.06 -20.58
CA PHE A 196 0.25 -18.09 -20.61
C PHE A 196 0.81 -19.32 -19.90
N VAL A 197 0.19 -19.65 -18.77
CA VAL A 197 0.54 -20.81 -17.94
C VAL A 197 -0.38 -22.01 -18.17
N GLY A 198 -1.50 -21.85 -18.89
CA GLY A 198 -2.47 -22.91 -19.12
C GLY A 198 -3.08 -23.48 -17.83
N ASP A 199 -3.29 -24.79 -17.82
CA ASP A 199 -3.92 -25.57 -16.75
C ASP A 199 -2.90 -26.48 -16.00
N SER A 200 -3.38 -27.42 -15.19
CA SER A 200 -2.53 -28.39 -14.47
C SER A 200 -1.71 -29.29 -15.38
N ASP A 201 -2.21 -29.57 -16.59
CA ASP A 201 -1.71 -30.62 -17.48
C ASP A 201 -0.79 -30.02 -18.56
N SER A 202 -0.81 -28.69 -18.69
CA SER A 202 0.04 -27.89 -19.58
C SER A 202 1.52 -27.99 -19.20
N ALA A 203 2.32 -28.64 -20.04
CA ALA A 203 3.75 -28.90 -19.80
C ALA A 203 4.69 -27.73 -20.15
N GLU A 204 4.29 -26.89 -21.11
CA GLU A 204 5.06 -25.73 -21.59
C GLU A 204 4.36 -24.41 -21.22
N LEU A 205 5.14 -23.32 -21.23
CA LEU A 205 4.70 -21.94 -20.98
C LEU A 205 4.95 -21.10 -22.24
N GLU A 206 4.03 -20.19 -22.58
CA GLU A 206 4.22 -19.25 -23.70
C GLU A 206 4.22 -17.80 -23.18
N LEU A 207 5.14 -16.96 -23.65
CA LEU A 207 5.03 -15.50 -23.47
C LEU A 207 4.11 -14.94 -24.56
N TRP A 208 2.91 -14.50 -24.18
CA TRP A 208 1.91 -13.94 -25.11
C TRP A 208 2.04 -12.44 -25.21
N VAL A 209 2.03 -11.90 -26.43
CA VAL A 209 1.79 -10.46 -26.68
C VAL A 209 0.28 -10.25 -26.70
N SER A 210 -0.23 -9.45 -25.76
CA SER A 210 -1.67 -9.39 -25.47
C SER A 210 -2.50 -8.86 -26.64
N GLU A 211 -1.98 -7.87 -27.38
CA GLU A 211 -2.62 -7.33 -28.59
C GLU A 211 -2.77 -8.40 -29.68
N SER A 212 -1.73 -9.21 -29.90
CA SER A 212 -1.74 -10.30 -30.90
C SER A 212 -2.59 -11.51 -30.50
N LYS A 213 -2.93 -11.65 -29.22
CA LYS A 213 -3.77 -12.73 -28.66
C LYS A 213 -5.13 -12.22 -28.15
N LYS A 214 -5.56 -11.02 -28.55
CA LYS A 214 -6.78 -10.35 -28.03
C LYS A 214 -8.08 -11.14 -28.25
N ALA A 215 -8.13 -12.04 -29.23
CA ALA A 215 -9.28 -12.92 -29.46
C ALA A 215 -9.31 -14.16 -28.55
N GLN A 216 -8.21 -14.46 -27.85
CA GLN A 216 -8.06 -15.58 -26.92
C GLN A 216 -8.07 -15.13 -25.45
N LEU A 217 -7.75 -13.87 -25.17
CA LEU A 217 -7.81 -13.29 -23.83
C LEU A 217 -9.26 -13.17 -23.36
N SER A 218 -9.62 -13.94 -22.33
CA SER A 218 -10.92 -13.90 -21.66
C SER A 218 -10.89 -12.83 -20.56
N ASP A 219 -11.74 -11.81 -20.68
CA ASP A 219 -11.84 -10.77 -19.65
C ASP A 219 -12.37 -11.29 -18.29
N VAL A 220 -13.07 -12.44 -18.31
CA VAL A 220 -13.49 -13.18 -17.10
C VAL A 220 -12.30 -13.90 -16.43
N ASP A 221 -11.29 -14.27 -17.22
CA ASP A 221 -10.06 -14.89 -16.71
C ASP A 221 -9.17 -13.80 -16.08
N GLY A 222 -8.81 -12.77 -16.84
CA GLY A 222 -7.79 -11.80 -16.41
C GLY A 222 -6.45 -12.49 -16.12
N TYR A 223 -5.55 -11.80 -15.41
CA TYR A 223 -4.21 -12.31 -15.07
C TYR A 223 -3.90 -12.16 -13.58
N VAL A 224 -3.05 -13.02 -13.06
CA VAL A 224 -2.40 -12.86 -11.75
C VAL A 224 -1.11 -12.07 -11.93
N ALA A 225 -0.72 -11.21 -10.98
CA ALA A 225 0.57 -10.52 -10.98
C ALA A 225 1.48 -11.06 -9.85
N LEU A 226 2.81 -11.05 -10.03
CA LEU A 226 3.78 -11.50 -9.02
C LEU A 226 4.66 -10.36 -8.51
N SER A 227 4.41 -9.91 -7.28
CA SER A 227 5.30 -9.04 -6.51
C SER A 227 6.32 -9.90 -5.74
N HIS A 228 7.61 -9.70 -6.02
CA HIS A 228 8.67 -10.55 -5.48
C HIS A 228 10.02 -9.83 -5.37
N CYS A 229 10.96 -10.42 -4.61
CA CYS A 229 12.34 -9.94 -4.55
C CYS A 229 13.21 -10.64 -5.60
N TRP A 230 13.94 -9.87 -6.41
CA TRP A 230 14.91 -10.41 -7.38
C TRP A 230 16.21 -10.93 -6.70
N GLY A 231 16.43 -10.58 -5.43
CA GLY A 231 17.72 -10.82 -4.75
C GLY A 231 18.83 -9.91 -5.29
N LEU A 232 20.04 -10.47 -5.42
CA LEU A 232 21.19 -9.85 -6.10
C LEU A 232 21.64 -10.77 -7.25
N PRO A 233 20.91 -10.76 -8.39
CA PRO A 233 21.04 -11.80 -9.40
C PRO A 233 22.29 -11.66 -10.25
N THR A 234 22.97 -12.79 -10.49
CA THR A 234 24.14 -12.84 -11.38
C THR A 234 23.74 -12.67 -12.85
N LYS A 235 24.73 -12.37 -13.70
CA LYS A 235 24.54 -12.24 -15.16
C LYS A 235 23.83 -13.47 -15.76
N THR A 236 24.31 -14.67 -15.41
CA THR A 236 23.80 -15.94 -15.94
C THR A 236 22.38 -16.24 -15.46
N GLU A 237 22.02 -15.87 -14.23
CA GLU A 237 20.63 -15.98 -13.77
C GLU A 237 19.70 -15.02 -14.52
N LYS A 238 20.14 -13.79 -14.85
CA LYS A 238 19.36 -12.89 -15.72
C LYS A 238 19.19 -13.46 -17.13
N GLU A 239 20.28 -13.99 -17.71
CA GLU A 239 20.28 -14.61 -19.05
C GLU A 239 19.32 -15.80 -19.14
N GLN A 240 19.24 -16.60 -18.07
CA GLN A 240 18.37 -17.75 -17.95
C GLN A 240 16.92 -17.38 -17.60
N PHE A 241 16.69 -16.65 -16.49
CA PHE A 241 15.37 -16.49 -15.88
C PHE A 241 14.59 -15.28 -16.40
N CYS A 242 15.24 -14.22 -16.87
CA CYS A 242 14.55 -13.05 -17.42
C CYS A 242 14.20 -13.24 -18.90
N THR A 243 13.35 -12.34 -19.42
CA THR A 243 13.23 -12.11 -20.86
C THR A 243 14.30 -11.11 -21.28
N THR A 244 15.13 -11.49 -22.25
CA THR A 244 16.20 -10.66 -22.84
C THR A 244 15.93 -10.46 -24.33
N GLN A 245 16.60 -9.49 -24.97
CA GLN A 245 16.44 -9.25 -26.40
C GLN A 245 16.80 -10.49 -27.26
N GLU A 246 17.66 -11.36 -26.75
CA GLU A 246 18.09 -12.61 -27.39
C GLU A 246 17.06 -13.72 -27.19
N ASN A 247 16.64 -13.99 -25.95
CA ASN A 247 15.73 -15.11 -25.63
C ASN A 247 14.24 -14.80 -25.90
N TYR A 248 13.86 -13.53 -26.12
CA TYR A 248 12.48 -13.11 -26.37
C TYR A 248 11.77 -13.94 -27.46
N ARG A 249 12.41 -14.14 -28.63
CA ARG A 249 11.83 -14.94 -29.74
C ARG A 249 11.70 -16.43 -29.44
N HIS A 250 12.40 -16.94 -28.41
CA HIS A 250 12.21 -18.29 -27.89
C HIS A 250 11.00 -18.32 -26.96
N ARG A 251 10.95 -17.43 -25.97
CA ARG A 251 9.84 -17.35 -25.00
C ARG A 251 8.47 -17.12 -25.66
N LEU A 252 8.41 -16.42 -26.79
CA LEU A 252 7.18 -16.26 -27.61
C LEU A 252 6.65 -17.56 -28.26
N LYS A 253 7.45 -18.65 -28.32
CA LYS A 253 7.08 -19.93 -28.94
C LYS A 253 6.76 -21.04 -27.94
N GLY A 254 7.35 -20.95 -26.75
CA GLY A 254 7.36 -22.01 -25.75
C GLY A 254 8.64 -21.94 -24.91
N PHE A 255 8.53 -22.19 -23.61
CA PHE A 255 9.64 -22.43 -22.71
C PHE A 255 9.22 -23.35 -21.56
N SER A 256 10.18 -24.02 -20.93
CA SER A 256 9.93 -25.00 -19.88
C SER A 256 9.66 -24.33 -18.54
N MET A 257 8.92 -25.00 -17.67
CA MET A 257 8.94 -24.70 -16.22
C MET A 257 10.37 -24.73 -15.67
N ASP A 258 11.27 -25.56 -16.19
CA ASP A 258 12.67 -25.63 -15.75
C ASP A 258 13.55 -24.44 -16.20
N ASP A 259 13.06 -23.61 -17.13
CA ASP A 259 13.68 -22.32 -17.48
C ASP A 259 13.31 -21.21 -16.46
N LEU A 260 12.59 -21.55 -15.39
CA LEU A 260 12.16 -20.64 -14.33
C LEU A 260 12.78 -21.01 -12.96
N PRO A 261 13.11 -20.00 -12.14
CA PRO A 261 13.57 -20.20 -10.77
C PRO A 261 12.39 -20.56 -9.85
N LYS A 262 12.68 -21.11 -8.67
CA LYS A 262 11.68 -21.77 -7.80
C LYS A 262 10.51 -20.85 -7.39
N THR A 263 10.76 -19.57 -7.11
CA THR A 263 9.71 -18.59 -6.79
C THR A 263 8.74 -18.38 -7.97
N PHE A 264 9.21 -18.48 -9.23
CA PHE A 264 8.33 -18.33 -10.39
C PHE A 264 7.60 -19.65 -10.69
N LYS A 265 8.25 -20.81 -10.48
CA LYS A 265 7.58 -22.12 -10.51
C LYS A 265 6.42 -22.20 -9.52
N ASP A 266 6.62 -21.74 -8.29
CA ASP A 266 5.60 -21.67 -7.25
C ASP A 266 4.46 -20.70 -7.62
N ALA A 267 4.78 -19.55 -8.23
CA ALA A 267 3.77 -18.60 -8.72
C ALA A 267 2.93 -19.16 -9.89
N VAL A 268 3.52 -19.96 -10.78
CA VAL A 268 2.79 -20.70 -11.82
C VAL A 268 1.88 -21.75 -11.20
N GLU A 269 2.37 -22.53 -10.23
CA GLU A 269 1.57 -23.55 -9.53
C GLU A 269 0.36 -22.92 -8.82
N VAL A 270 0.56 -21.81 -8.09
CA VAL A 270 -0.56 -21.06 -7.48
C VAL A 270 -1.51 -20.52 -8.54
N THR A 271 -1.01 -19.89 -9.62
CA THR A 271 -1.89 -19.30 -10.65
C THR A 271 -2.82 -20.35 -11.27
N ARG A 272 -2.27 -21.51 -11.64
CA ARG A 272 -3.05 -22.68 -12.09
C ARG A 272 -4.04 -23.14 -11.00
N ALA A 273 -3.59 -23.23 -9.74
CA ALA A 273 -4.43 -23.65 -8.62
C ALA A 273 -5.56 -22.66 -8.26
N LEU A 274 -5.42 -21.37 -8.58
CA LEU A 274 -6.51 -20.38 -8.49
C LEU A 274 -7.51 -20.48 -9.65
N GLY A 275 -7.26 -21.38 -10.63
CA GLY A 275 -8.07 -21.52 -11.83
C GLY A 275 -7.83 -20.43 -12.87
N LYS A 276 -6.61 -19.89 -12.94
CA LYS A 276 -6.22 -18.82 -13.87
C LYS A 276 -5.09 -19.27 -14.80
N GLN A 277 -5.14 -18.77 -16.03
CA GLN A 277 -4.28 -19.21 -17.14
C GLN A 277 -3.19 -18.20 -17.51
N TYR A 278 -3.18 -17.02 -16.88
CA TYR A 278 -2.30 -15.91 -17.23
C TYR A 278 -1.59 -15.37 -15.98
N LEU A 279 -0.27 -15.29 -16.03
CA LEU A 279 0.60 -14.77 -14.97
C LEU A 279 1.49 -13.64 -15.52
N TRP A 280 1.59 -12.54 -14.79
CA TRP A 280 2.50 -11.45 -15.07
C TRP A 280 3.63 -11.42 -14.04
N ILE A 281 4.87 -11.38 -14.53
CA ILE A 281 6.10 -11.22 -13.74
C ILE A 281 6.96 -10.21 -14.49
N ASP A 282 7.41 -9.14 -13.84
CA ASP A 282 8.24 -8.07 -14.42
C ASP A 282 9.48 -8.59 -15.16
N THR A 283 10.23 -9.50 -14.56
CA THR A 283 11.45 -10.13 -15.12
C THR A 283 11.21 -10.88 -16.43
N VAL A 284 10.00 -11.40 -16.65
CA VAL A 284 9.64 -12.23 -17.82
C VAL A 284 8.74 -11.48 -18.81
N CYS A 285 7.91 -10.54 -18.33
CA CYS A 285 6.95 -9.80 -19.15
C CYS A 285 7.48 -8.45 -19.64
N ILE A 286 8.64 -8.00 -19.15
CA ILE A 286 9.41 -6.84 -19.64
C ILE A 286 10.74 -7.35 -20.19
N ILE A 287 11.22 -6.78 -21.30
CA ILE A 287 12.52 -7.13 -21.89
C ILE A 287 13.64 -6.45 -21.10
N GLN A 288 14.36 -7.22 -20.30
CA GLN A 288 15.39 -6.75 -19.37
C GLN A 288 16.75 -6.54 -20.04
N SER A 289 17.59 -5.67 -19.47
CA SER A 289 19.02 -5.59 -19.76
C SER A 289 19.80 -6.60 -18.90
N ILE A 290 20.71 -7.33 -19.54
CA ILE A 290 21.64 -8.22 -18.84
C ILE A 290 22.69 -7.36 -18.10
N GLU A 291 23.35 -6.49 -18.87
CA GLU A 291 24.30 -5.46 -18.45
C GLU A 291 23.96 -4.14 -19.16
N GLY A 292 24.37 -3.01 -18.58
CA GLY A 292 24.14 -1.67 -19.15
C GLY A 292 22.77 -1.06 -18.81
N ALA A 293 22.45 0.06 -19.47
CA ALA A 293 21.28 0.89 -19.19
C ALA A 293 19.94 0.25 -19.60
N ASP A 294 18.84 0.75 -19.04
CA ASP A 294 17.50 0.19 -19.22
C ASP A 294 17.04 0.24 -20.69
N THR A 295 16.36 -0.83 -21.08
CA THR A 295 15.82 -1.02 -22.42
C THR A 295 14.70 -0.01 -22.70
N ASN A 296 14.42 0.23 -23.99
CA ASN A 296 13.26 1.05 -24.37
C ASN A 296 11.93 0.40 -23.92
N ASP A 297 11.90 -0.93 -23.83
CA ASP A 297 10.74 -1.70 -23.36
C ASP A 297 10.50 -1.47 -21.86
N TRP A 298 11.55 -1.53 -21.03
CA TRP A 298 11.48 -1.18 -19.60
C TRP A 298 10.97 0.25 -19.40
N LYS A 299 11.46 1.22 -20.19
CA LYS A 299 11.04 2.64 -20.08
C LYS A 299 9.57 2.88 -20.44
N ILE A 300 8.94 1.94 -21.15
CA ILE A 300 7.50 1.95 -21.45
C ILE A 300 6.72 1.20 -20.37
N GLU A 301 7.11 -0.03 -20.03
CA GLU A 301 6.37 -0.88 -19.09
C GLU A 301 6.47 -0.41 -17.63
N ALA A 302 7.60 0.17 -17.21
CA ALA A 302 7.78 0.77 -15.89
C ALA A 302 6.74 1.88 -15.61
N ARG A 303 6.34 2.62 -16.65
CA ARG A 303 5.27 3.66 -16.59
C ARG A 303 3.86 3.08 -16.59
N ARG A 304 3.72 1.77 -16.85
CA ARG A 304 2.44 1.02 -16.88
C ARG A 304 2.23 0.16 -15.63
N MET A 305 3.20 0.06 -14.74
CA MET A 305 3.12 -0.68 -13.47
C MET A 305 1.85 -0.36 -12.67
N GLU A 306 1.42 0.91 -12.66
CA GLU A 306 0.16 1.38 -12.07
C GLU A 306 -1.08 0.61 -12.60
N GLN A 307 -1.11 0.39 -13.92
CA GLN A 307 -2.20 -0.28 -14.63
C GLN A 307 -2.07 -1.80 -14.55
N VAL A 308 -0.82 -2.32 -14.52
CA VAL A 308 -0.55 -3.75 -14.34
C VAL A 308 -1.07 -4.25 -12.98
N PHE A 309 -0.68 -3.62 -11.88
CA PHE A 309 -1.14 -4.04 -10.54
C PHE A 309 -2.57 -3.57 -10.27
N GLY A 310 -2.90 -2.34 -10.70
CA GLY A 310 -4.26 -1.77 -10.65
C GLY A 310 -5.29 -2.36 -11.61
N SER A 311 -5.01 -3.49 -12.27
CA SER A 311 -6.00 -4.25 -13.06
C SER A 311 -5.79 -5.77 -12.98
N ALA A 312 -4.87 -6.26 -12.14
CA ALA A 312 -4.67 -7.68 -11.92
C ALA A 312 -5.92 -8.33 -11.30
N TYR A 313 -6.19 -9.59 -11.69
CA TYR A 313 -7.22 -10.40 -11.04
C TYR A 313 -6.81 -10.80 -9.60
N CYS A 314 -5.52 -10.87 -9.31
CA CYS A 314 -4.96 -10.95 -7.97
C CYS A 314 -3.46 -10.66 -8.05
N THR A 315 -2.88 -10.05 -7.01
CA THR A 315 -1.43 -10.05 -6.84
C THR A 315 -1.02 -11.19 -5.90
N ILE A 316 0.08 -11.86 -6.18
CA ILE A 316 0.80 -12.75 -5.28
C ILE A 316 2.00 -11.97 -4.77
N THR A 317 2.17 -11.84 -3.45
CA THR A 317 3.36 -11.27 -2.80
C THR A 317 4.15 -12.38 -2.10
N THR A 318 5.43 -12.48 -2.41
CA THR A 318 6.31 -13.54 -1.88
C THR A 318 7.14 -13.02 -0.70
N SER A 319 6.48 -12.58 0.37
CA SER A 319 7.10 -11.89 1.51
C SER A 319 8.19 -12.71 2.23
N SER A 320 8.13 -14.06 2.18
CA SER A 320 9.16 -14.98 2.69
C SER A 320 10.31 -15.28 1.73
N ALA A 321 10.21 -14.90 0.45
CA ALA A 321 11.23 -15.19 -0.55
C ALA A 321 12.23 -14.04 -0.64
N GLU A 322 13.40 -14.21 -0.03
CA GLU A 322 14.52 -13.24 -0.10
C GLU A 322 14.99 -12.96 -1.53
N ASP A 323 14.84 -13.94 -2.42
CA ASP A 323 15.22 -13.94 -3.83
C ASP A 323 14.37 -14.96 -4.62
N TRP A 324 14.54 -14.99 -5.93
CA TRP A 324 13.74 -15.85 -6.82
C TRP A 324 14.07 -17.35 -6.73
N THR A 325 15.16 -17.77 -6.07
CA THR A 325 15.58 -19.17 -5.95
C THR A 325 14.93 -19.92 -4.79
N LYS A 326 14.35 -19.20 -3.80
CA LYS A 326 13.84 -19.78 -2.56
C LYS A 326 12.53 -20.56 -2.72
N GLY A 327 11.59 -20.04 -3.51
CA GLY A 327 10.19 -20.48 -3.44
C GLY A 327 9.46 -19.94 -2.22
N PHE A 328 8.21 -20.36 -2.09
CA PHE A 328 7.32 -19.99 -0.97
C PHE A 328 6.26 -21.07 -0.64
N LEU A 329 6.14 -22.15 -1.43
CA LEU A 329 5.20 -23.26 -1.18
C LEU A 329 5.76 -24.41 -0.32
N GLU A 330 7.08 -24.51 -0.16
CA GLU A 330 7.76 -25.65 0.48
C GLU A 330 8.30 -25.37 1.90
N TRP A 331 8.08 -24.16 2.41
CA TRP A 331 8.63 -23.69 3.69
C TRP A 331 8.03 -24.36 4.95
N ARG A 332 7.02 -25.23 4.82
CA ARG A 332 6.21 -25.73 5.97
C ARG A 332 6.69 -27.10 6.47
N PRO A 333 7.30 -27.20 7.68
CA PRO A 333 7.81 -28.47 8.21
C PRO A 333 6.76 -29.35 8.92
N SER A 334 5.56 -28.83 9.19
CA SER A 334 4.50 -29.50 9.96
C SER A 334 3.13 -29.34 9.28
N PRO A 335 2.29 -30.39 9.26
CA PRO A 335 0.98 -30.32 8.64
C PRO A 335 0.00 -29.48 9.49
N ARG A 336 -0.61 -28.48 8.85
CA ARG A 336 -1.64 -27.60 9.43
C ARG A 336 -3.06 -28.05 9.15
N PHE A 337 -3.26 -29.08 8.33
CA PHE A 337 -4.53 -29.78 8.20
C PHE A 337 -4.39 -31.22 8.67
N ILE A 338 -5.17 -31.60 9.69
CA ILE A 338 -5.21 -32.94 10.25
C ILE A 338 -6.57 -33.56 9.94
N GLN A 339 -6.58 -34.83 9.54
CA GLN A 339 -7.79 -35.62 9.36
C GLN A 339 -8.05 -36.47 10.61
N ASP A 340 -9.27 -36.45 11.14
CA ASP A 340 -9.67 -37.29 12.27
C ASP A 340 -9.97 -38.74 11.86
N ALA A 341 -10.21 -39.61 12.84
CA ALA A 341 -10.55 -41.02 12.63
C ALA A 341 -11.90 -41.25 11.90
N PHE A 342 -12.71 -40.20 11.73
CA PHE A 342 -13.98 -40.21 10.99
C PHE A 342 -13.84 -39.62 9.58
N GLY A 343 -12.63 -39.24 9.16
CA GLY A 343 -12.34 -38.66 7.86
C GLY A 343 -12.59 -37.14 7.77
N GLN A 344 -12.87 -36.46 8.88
CA GLN A 344 -13.12 -35.02 8.90
C GLN A 344 -11.80 -34.24 9.00
N TRP A 345 -11.64 -33.23 8.15
CA TRP A 345 -10.49 -32.34 8.17
C TRP A 345 -10.70 -31.20 9.17
N THR A 346 -9.66 -30.89 9.95
CA THR A 346 -9.59 -29.73 10.86
C THR A 346 -8.27 -28.99 10.66
N TYR A 347 -8.29 -27.66 10.76
CA TYR A 347 -7.06 -26.86 10.79
C TYR A 347 -6.45 -26.89 12.19
N PHE A 348 -5.14 -27.15 12.26
CA PHE A 348 -4.36 -27.25 13.48
C PHE A 348 -3.15 -26.30 13.40
N GLY A 349 -3.13 -25.29 14.26
CA GLY A 349 -2.03 -24.34 14.38
C GLY A 349 -2.32 -23.36 15.51
N SER A 350 -1.36 -23.19 16.41
CA SER A 350 -1.42 -22.28 17.56
C SER A 350 -0.86 -20.88 17.25
N ASP A 351 -0.26 -20.70 16.08
CA ASP A 351 0.49 -19.51 15.72
C ASP A 351 -0.45 -18.31 15.53
N THR A 352 -0.24 -17.25 16.32
CA THR A 352 -0.98 -16.00 16.20
C THR A 352 -0.61 -15.30 14.90
N ALA A 353 -1.61 -14.93 14.10
CA ALA A 353 -1.41 -14.15 12.89
C ALA A 353 -1.05 -12.70 13.24
N ASP A 354 0.16 -12.25 12.91
CA ASP A 354 0.63 -10.87 13.13
C ASP A 354 0.88 -10.20 11.78
N TYR A 355 -0.13 -9.50 11.28
CA TYR A 355 -0.06 -8.79 10.00
C TYR A 355 1.04 -7.72 9.97
N THR A 356 1.23 -7.00 11.07
CA THR A 356 2.23 -5.92 11.14
C THR A 356 3.63 -6.48 10.99
N LYS A 357 3.95 -7.58 11.68
CA LYS A 357 5.23 -8.28 11.58
C LYS A 357 5.40 -8.99 10.23
N ASP A 358 4.41 -9.80 9.86
CA ASP A 358 4.55 -10.76 8.77
C ASP A 358 4.35 -10.13 7.37
N ILE A 359 3.76 -8.92 7.29
CA ILE A 359 3.51 -8.18 6.06
C ILE A 359 4.08 -6.76 6.13
N ASP A 360 3.61 -5.88 7.02
CA ASP A 360 3.99 -4.46 6.96
C ASP A 360 5.48 -4.19 7.22
N ALA A 361 6.10 -4.95 8.13
CA ALA A 361 7.54 -4.92 8.41
C ALA A 361 8.37 -5.84 7.48
N ALA A 362 7.74 -6.68 6.66
CA ALA A 362 8.43 -7.67 5.85
C ALA A 362 9.36 -7.04 4.80
N ARG A 363 10.54 -7.65 4.58
CA ARG A 363 11.61 -7.16 3.69
C ARG A 363 11.14 -6.80 2.27
N LEU A 364 10.09 -7.46 1.75
CA LEU A 364 9.49 -7.13 0.47
C LEU A 364 8.81 -5.75 0.48
N ASN A 365 8.00 -5.45 1.51
CA ASN A 365 7.30 -4.16 1.69
C ASN A 365 8.24 -2.99 2.05
N GLN A 366 9.53 -3.24 2.28
CA GLN A 366 10.56 -2.21 2.46
C GLN A 366 11.15 -1.70 1.12
N ARG A 367 10.70 -2.24 -0.03
CA ARG A 367 11.16 -1.84 -1.37
C ARG A 367 10.23 -0.81 -2.00
N ALA A 368 10.80 0.22 -2.62
CA ALA A 368 10.04 1.38 -3.11
C ALA A 368 9.03 1.03 -4.21
N TRP A 369 9.38 0.10 -5.12
CA TRP A 369 8.46 -0.44 -6.13
C TRP A 369 7.25 -1.17 -5.49
N VAL A 370 7.48 -1.96 -4.44
CA VAL A 370 6.46 -2.80 -3.80
C VAL A 370 5.36 -1.97 -3.13
N LEU A 371 5.65 -0.75 -2.68
CA LEU A 371 4.63 0.16 -2.15
C LEU A 371 3.55 0.44 -3.20
N GLN A 372 3.93 0.70 -4.44
CA GLN A 372 3.00 0.89 -5.56
C GLN A 372 2.31 -0.42 -5.95
N GLU A 373 3.05 -1.53 -6.00
CA GLU A 373 2.51 -2.86 -6.34
C GLU A 373 1.40 -3.27 -5.37
N ARG A 374 1.60 -3.08 -4.06
CA ARG A 374 0.61 -3.42 -3.02
C ARG A 374 -0.57 -2.46 -2.99
N VAL A 375 -0.33 -1.15 -2.86
CA VAL A 375 -1.40 -0.14 -2.64
C VAL A 375 -2.35 -0.04 -3.84
N LEU A 376 -1.89 -0.35 -5.06
CA LEU A 376 -2.74 -0.37 -6.25
C LEU A 376 -3.43 -1.73 -6.50
N SER A 377 -3.04 -2.80 -5.81
CA SER A 377 -3.62 -4.12 -6.00
C SER A 377 -5.00 -4.22 -5.34
N HIS A 378 -6.06 -4.36 -6.15
CA HIS A 378 -7.43 -4.60 -5.69
C HIS A 378 -7.58 -5.74 -4.67
N ARG A 379 -6.66 -6.71 -4.69
CA ARG A 379 -6.53 -7.83 -3.74
C ARG A 379 -5.20 -8.56 -3.90
N THR A 380 -4.66 -9.05 -2.78
CA THR A 380 -3.32 -9.64 -2.69
C THR A 380 -3.33 -10.91 -1.83
N ILE A 381 -2.71 -11.99 -2.33
CA ILE A 381 -2.35 -13.16 -1.52
C ILE A 381 -0.88 -13.02 -1.11
N HIS A 382 -0.63 -12.79 0.18
CA HIS A 382 0.72 -12.77 0.75
C HIS A 382 1.10 -14.15 1.22
N PHE A 383 2.29 -14.61 0.83
CA PHE A 383 2.94 -15.80 1.37
C PHE A 383 4.10 -15.35 2.27
N THR A 384 3.98 -15.57 3.58
CA THR A 384 4.94 -15.07 4.59
C THR A 384 5.70 -16.21 5.28
N GLU A 385 6.64 -15.88 6.16
CA GLU A 385 7.33 -16.82 7.07
C GLU A 385 6.45 -17.25 8.27
N SER A 386 5.13 -17.22 8.12
CA SER A 386 4.21 -17.69 9.16
C SER A 386 2.94 -18.28 8.58
N HIS A 387 2.34 -17.67 7.55
CA HIS A 387 1.01 -17.97 7.05
C HIS A 387 0.85 -17.46 5.61
N ALA A 388 -0.22 -17.88 4.92
CA ALA A 388 -0.81 -17.07 3.87
C ALA A 388 -1.86 -16.10 4.44
N PHE A 389 -1.87 -14.90 3.87
CA PHE A 389 -2.89 -13.89 4.13
C PHE A 389 -3.57 -13.47 2.83
N TRP A 390 -4.87 -13.18 2.92
CA TRP A 390 -5.67 -12.56 1.88
C TRP A 390 -5.98 -11.12 2.27
N GLU A 391 -5.42 -10.17 1.54
CA GLU A 391 -5.70 -8.74 1.66
C GLU A 391 -6.71 -8.34 0.58
N CYS A 392 -7.86 -7.82 1.02
CA CYS A 392 -8.93 -7.31 0.18
C CYS A 392 -9.77 -6.36 1.04
N GLY A 393 -10.29 -5.28 0.44
CA GLY A 393 -10.73 -4.09 1.18
C GLY A 393 -11.62 -4.29 2.41
N ASP A 394 -12.55 -5.25 2.38
CA ASP A 394 -13.49 -5.49 3.50
C ASP A 394 -12.80 -6.02 4.78
N ALA A 395 -11.72 -6.79 4.67
CA ALA A 395 -10.89 -7.30 5.77
C ALA A 395 -9.68 -8.10 5.25
N VAL A 396 -8.57 -8.09 6.01
CA VAL A 396 -7.51 -9.09 5.83
C VAL A 396 -7.97 -10.41 6.45
N ARG A 397 -7.59 -11.53 5.86
CA ARG A 397 -7.80 -12.88 6.40
C ARG A 397 -6.48 -13.65 6.45
N CYS A 398 -6.33 -14.53 7.41
CA CYS A 398 -5.22 -15.47 7.53
C CYS A 398 -5.73 -16.92 7.32
N GLU A 399 -4.87 -17.81 6.86
CA GLU A 399 -5.20 -19.23 6.63
C GLU A 399 -5.67 -19.98 7.89
N ASN A 400 -5.31 -19.49 9.08
CA ASN A 400 -5.74 -20.03 10.37
C ASN A 400 -7.21 -19.67 10.71
N PHE A 401 -7.93 -19.07 9.76
CA PHE A 401 -9.28 -18.52 9.89
C PHE A 401 -9.42 -17.29 10.81
N THR A 402 -8.31 -16.64 11.19
CA THR A 402 -8.37 -15.28 11.74
C THR A 402 -8.71 -14.28 10.63
N LYS A 403 -9.69 -13.41 10.88
CA LYS A 403 -9.98 -12.21 10.08
C LYS A 403 -9.59 -10.99 10.88
N MET A 404 -8.95 -10.03 10.22
CA MET A 404 -8.40 -8.82 10.83
C MET A 404 -8.95 -7.59 10.12
N LYS A 405 -9.33 -6.58 10.90
CA LYS A 405 -9.81 -5.29 10.38
C LYS A 405 -8.71 -4.25 10.58
N SER A 406 -8.44 -3.46 9.54
CA SER A 406 -7.49 -2.35 9.61
C SER A 406 -7.90 -1.39 10.72
N PRO A 407 -6.97 -0.85 11.51
CA PRO A 407 -7.29 0.29 12.36
C PRO A 407 -7.78 1.47 11.51
N PRO A 408 -8.50 2.46 12.09
CA PRO A 408 -8.94 3.66 11.37
C PRO A 408 -7.79 4.66 11.08
N GLY A 409 -6.54 4.21 11.14
CA GLY A 409 -5.32 4.97 10.86
C GLY A 409 -4.92 4.94 9.39
N ARG A 410 -3.62 5.14 9.15
CA ARG A 410 -2.99 5.21 7.82
C ARG A 410 -3.10 3.89 7.05
N GLU A 411 -3.14 2.79 7.79
CA GLU A 411 -3.29 1.41 7.34
C GLU A 411 -4.61 1.19 6.57
N HIS A 412 -5.66 1.94 6.93
CA HIS A 412 -6.97 1.86 6.28
C HIS A 412 -6.92 2.23 4.79
N PHE A 413 -6.03 3.14 4.42
CA PHE A 413 -5.84 3.60 3.04
C PHE A 413 -4.85 2.71 2.26
N LEU A 414 -3.88 2.09 2.94
CA LEU A 414 -2.98 1.10 2.31
C LEU A 414 -3.73 -0.14 1.80
N VAL A 415 -4.84 -0.50 2.45
CA VAL A 415 -5.69 -1.65 2.09
C VAL A 415 -6.99 -1.24 1.37
N ASP A 416 -6.98 -0.11 0.66
CA ASP A 416 -8.12 0.37 -0.14
C ASP A 416 -8.30 -0.49 -1.42
N PRO A 417 -9.43 -1.21 -1.58
CA PRO A 417 -9.65 -2.07 -2.74
C PRO A 417 -9.86 -1.28 -4.04
N GLU A 418 -10.07 0.03 -3.98
CA GLU A 418 -10.27 0.90 -5.13
C GLU A 418 -9.43 2.18 -5.00
N PHE A 419 -8.18 2.06 -4.55
CA PHE A 419 -7.28 3.17 -4.23
C PHE A 419 -7.26 4.25 -5.33
N PRO A 420 -7.55 5.54 -5.00
CA PRO A 420 -7.57 6.15 -3.65
C PRO A 420 -8.99 6.45 -3.12
N SER A 421 -10.01 5.67 -3.49
CA SER A 421 -11.43 5.95 -3.18
C SER A 421 -11.73 6.25 -1.70
N ARG A 422 -10.98 5.68 -0.74
CA ARG A 422 -11.11 5.97 0.69
C ARG A 422 -10.60 7.35 1.09
N LEU A 423 -9.56 7.87 0.43
CA LEU A 423 -9.02 9.20 0.73
C LEU A 423 -10.04 10.28 0.36
N TYR A 424 -10.63 10.19 -0.83
CA TYR A 424 -11.63 11.13 -1.34
C TYR A 424 -12.88 11.29 -0.46
N ILE A 425 -13.18 10.34 0.42
CA ILE A 425 -14.29 10.40 1.39
C ILE A 425 -13.84 10.61 2.85
N SER A 426 -12.55 10.85 3.10
CA SER A 426 -11.98 10.92 4.46
C SER A 426 -11.77 12.33 5.03
N GLY A 427 -11.97 13.36 4.22
CA GLY A 427 -11.70 14.77 4.56
C GLY A 427 -10.22 15.14 4.46
N TYR A 428 -9.93 16.42 4.22
CA TYR A 428 -8.59 16.91 3.90
C TYR A 428 -7.52 16.50 4.93
N SER A 429 -7.83 16.59 6.22
CA SER A 429 -6.88 16.28 7.31
C SER A 429 -6.35 14.84 7.24
N ARG A 430 -7.22 13.85 6.99
CA ARG A 430 -6.83 12.44 6.90
C ARG A 430 -6.15 12.12 5.55
N THR A 431 -6.60 12.77 4.48
CA THR A 431 -5.96 12.71 3.16
C THR A 431 -4.52 13.23 3.22
N ILE A 432 -4.30 14.39 3.85
CA ILE A 432 -2.98 15.02 3.98
C ILE A 432 -2.03 14.18 4.85
N ASP A 433 -2.49 13.71 6.01
CA ASP A 433 -1.64 12.89 6.87
C ASP A 433 -1.26 11.56 6.20
N PHE A 434 -2.16 10.97 5.41
CA PHE A 434 -1.82 9.79 4.60
C PHE A 434 -0.86 10.10 3.45
N ILE A 435 -1.05 11.19 2.69
CA ILE A 435 -0.11 11.56 1.60
C ILE A 435 1.28 11.80 2.18
N TYR A 436 1.38 12.53 3.30
CA TYR A 436 2.64 12.76 4.01
C TYR A 436 3.31 11.44 4.43
N PHE A 437 2.57 10.55 5.10
CA PHE A 437 3.04 9.22 5.48
C PHE A 437 3.46 8.34 4.30
N LEU A 438 2.74 8.41 3.18
CA LEU A 438 3.06 7.62 1.98
C LEU A 438 4.39 8.08 1.37
N PHE A 439 4.63 9.39 1.32
CA PHE A 439 5.90 9.97 0.87
C PHE A 439 7.05 9.68 1.84
N GLU A 440 6.81 9.78 3.16
CA GLU A 440 7.77 9.39 4.21
C GLU A 440 8.18 7.92 4.05
N LYS A 441 7.20 7.00 3.99
CA LYS A 441 7.42 5.56 3.82
C LYS A 441 8.15 5.26 2.51
N TYR A 442 7.86 6.00 1.44
CA TYR A 442 8.55 5.85 0.15
C TYR A 442 10.00 6.37 0.18
N ALA A 443 10.28 7.49 0.85
CA ALA A 443 11.64 8.01 1.04
C ALA A 443 12.51 7.01 1.82
N GLN A 444 11.95 6.39 2.87
CA GLN A 444 12.63 5.37 3.67
C GLN A 444 12.79 4.02 2.93
N SER A 445 12.05 3.80 1.83
CA SER A 445 12.07 2.53 1.09
C SER A 445 13.33 2.35 0.23
N GLY A 446 13.83 1.12 0.16
CA GLY A 446 15.02 0.75 -0.59
C GLY A 446 14.81 0.56 -2.10
N LEU A 447 15.87 0.79 -2.87
CA LEU A 447 15.94 0.63 -4.32
C LEU A 447 17.23 -0.08 -4.73
N THR A 448 17.18 -0.84 -5.82
CA THR A 448 18.37 -1.46 -6.43
C THR A 448 19.10 -0.49 -7.37
N ALA A 449 18.37 0.39 -8.06
CA ALA A 449 18.91 1.46 -8.88
C ALA A 449 18.30 2.81 -8.44
N LYS A 450 19.13 3.83 -8.19
CA LYS A 450 18.66 5.14 -7.69
C LYS A 450 17.79 5.89 -8.71
N SER A 451 18.01 5.64 -10.00
CA SER A 451 17.21 6.13 -11.14
C SER A 451 15.70 5.92 -10.97
N ASP A 452 15.33 4.82 -10.30
CA ASP A 452 13.94 4.39 -10.18
C ASP A 452 13.13 5.26 -9.20
N ARG A 453 13.80 6.09 -8.38
CA ARG A 453 13.21 6.88 -7.28
C ARG A 453 12.09 7.84 -7.72
N VAL A 454 12.08 8.26 -8.99
CA VAL A 454 10.98 9.06 -9.55
C VAL A 454 9.94 8.19 -10.26
N VAL A 455 10.36 7.06 -10.84
CA VAL A 455 9.48 6.18 -11.64
C VAL A 455 8.59 5.31 -10.74
N ALA A 456 9.14 4.77 -9.64
CA ALA A 456 8.48 3.76 -8.82
C ALA A 456 7.34 4.29 -7.93
N ILE A 457 7.25 5.62 -7.73
CA ILE A 457 6.07 6.30 -7.13
C ILE A 457 5.14 6.92 -8.18
N SER A 458 5.53 7.01 -9.46
CA SER A 458 4.83 7.84 -10.44
C SER A 458 3.37 7.45 -10.68
N GLY A 459 3.04 6.17 -10.53
CA GLY A 459 1.68 5.67 -10.59
C GLY A 459 0.84 6.04 -9.37
N LEU A 460 1.42 6.06 -8.16
CA LEU A 460 0.73 6.51 -6.94
C LEU A 460 0.45 8.02 -7.01
N VAL A 461 1.44 8.82 -7.38
CA VAL A 461 1.31 10.28 -7.60
C VAL A 461 0.20 10.57 -8.61
N LYS A 462 0.22 9.88 -9.76
CA LYS A 462 -0.79 10.00 -10.81
C LYS A 462 -2.18 9.52 -10.36
N ARG A 463 -2.27 8.44 -9.58
CA ARG A 463 -3.55 7.85 -9.15
C ARG A 463 -4.30 8.67 -8.10
N MET A 464 -3.55 9.36 -7.24
CA MET A 464 -4.09 10.33 -6.28
C MET A 464 -4.26 11.74 -6.86
N GLU A 465 -3.96 11.92 -8.16
CA GLU A 465 -4.03 13.21 -8.87
C GLU A 465 -3.26 14.34 -8.19
N LEU A 466 -2.13 14.00 -7.55
CA LEU A 466 -1.27 15.00 -6.90
C LEU A 466 -0.67 15.94 -7.96
N PRO A 467 -0.42 17.23 -7.61
CA PRO A 467 0.08 18.22 -8.55
C PRO A 467 1.27 17.74 -9.38
N ALA A 468 1.15 17.84 -10.71
CA ALA A 468 2.27 17.62 -11.64
C ALA A 468 3.29 18.77 -11.60
N THR A 469 2.96 19.88 -10.94
CA THR A 469 3.88 20.97 -10.60
C THR A 469 5.00 20.47 -9.67
N GLY A 470 6.05 21.26 -9.49
CA GLY A 470 7.31 20.78 -8.92
C GLY A 470 7.33 20.60 -7.40
N ASP A 471 6.17 20.68 -6.75
CA ASP A 471 6.05 21.03 -5.33
C ASP A 471 6.58 20.00 -4.34
N LEU A 472 6.58 18.70 -4.70
CA LEU A 472 7.34 17.67 -4.00
C LEU A 472 8.03 16.75 -5.01
N ARG A 473 9.33 16.56 -4.83
CA ARG A 473 10.15 15.62 -5.63
C ARG A 473 11.19 14.98 -4.72
N PHE A 474 11.38 13.67 -4.88
CA PHE A 474 12.52 13.01 -4.25
C PHE A 474 13.81 13.47 -4.93
N ASP A 475 14.85 13.73 -4.15
CA ASP A 475 16.18 13.89 -4.71
C ASP A 475 16.63 12.59 -5.41
N THR A 476 17.30 12.73 -6.55
CA THR A 476 17.90 11.64 -7.31
C THR A 476 19.27 11.23 -6.76
N GLU A 477 19.93 12.08 -5.99
CA GLU A 477 21.26 11.81 -5.41
C GLU A 477 21.18 11.40 -3.93
N GLN A 478 20.49 12.18 -3.09
CA GLN A 478 20.21 11.85 -1.68
C GLN A 478 18.93 11.02 -1.52
N GLU A 479 19.08 9.80 -0.98
CA GLU A 479 17.98 8.81 -0.98
C GLU A 479 16.78 9.12 -0.09
N ARG A 480 16.87 10.12 0.80
CA ARG A 480 15.91 10.36 1.89
C ARG A 480 15.36 11.79 1.97
N VAL A 481 15.81 12.69 1.10
CA VAL A 481 15.40 14.11 1.14
C VAL A 481 14.23 14.34 0.20
N LEU A 482 13.17 14.97 0.71
CA LEU A 482 12.03 15.40 -0.08
C LEU A 482 12.23 16.88 -0.45
N LEU A 483 12.62 17.13 -1.70
CA LEU A 483 12.78 18.47 -2.25
C LEU A 483 11.39 19.08 -2.44
N VAL A 484 11.19 20.28 -1.91
CA VAL A 484 9.89 20.97 -1.91
C VAL A 484 9.94 22.34 -2.55
N GLN A 485 8.83 22.75 -3.17
CA GLN A 485 8.55 24.15 -3.48
C GLN A 485 7.74 24.75 -2.34
N VAL A 486 8.35 25.69 -1.63
CA VAL A 486 7.73 26.43 -0.55
C VAL A 486 7.12 27.69 -1.13
N ARG A 487 5.82 27.84 -0.95
CA ARG A 487 5.01 28.99 -1.38
C ARG A 487 4.62 29.83 -0.17
N ALA A 488 4.22 31.07 -0.40
CA ALA A 488 3.70 31.98 0.63
C ALA A 488 2.18 32.14 0.54
N PHE A 489 1.52 32.31 1.67
CA PHE A 489 0.11 32.74 1.71
C PHE A 489 0.00 34.23 1.34
N GLN A 490 -1.06 34.58 0.62
CA GLN A 490 -1.35 35.95 0.17
C GLN A 490 -2.80 36.34 0.47
N ASN A 491 -3.05 37.65 0.65
CA ASN A 491 -4.39 38.28 0.63
C ASN A 491 -5.46 37.66 1.57
N TYR A 492 -5.04 37.07 2.70
CA TYR A 492 -5.92 36.32 3.60
C TYR A 492 -6.11 36.99 4.97
N THR A 493 -7.28 36.75 5.56
CA THR A 493 -7.57 36.93 6.98
C THR A 493 -7.66 35.54 7.64
N MET A 494 -7.43 35.43 8.95
CA MET A 494 -7.55 34.14 9.65
C MET A 494 -8.25 34.29 10.99
N VAL A 495 -9.20 33.40 11.27
CA VAL A 495 -10.01 33.37 12.50
C VAL A 495 -9.83 32.02 13.19
N GLN A 496 -9.37 32.02 14.44
CA GLN A 496 -9.28 30.79 15.23
C GLN A 496 -10.66 30.38 15.78
N LYS A 497 -10.96 29.09 15.71
CA LYS A 497 -12.10 28.47 16.38
C LYS A 497 -11.67 27.13 16.97
N ASP A 498 -11.71 27.03 18.30
CA ASP A 498 -11.21 25.87 19.04
C ASP A 498 -9.74 25.54 18.68
N SER A 499 -9.46 24.34 18.18
CA SER A 499 -8.12 23.90 17.73
C SER A 499 -7.82 24.16 16.24
N GLU A 500 -8.78 24.70 15.49
CA GLU A 500 -8.69 24.91 14.05
C GLU A 500 -8.72 26.41 13.72
N TYR A 501 -8.28 26.76 12.52
CA TYR A 501 -8.26 28.13 12.04
C TYR A 501 -8.90 28.20 10.65
N THR A 502 -9.93 29.03 10.53
CA THR A 502 -10.60 29.30 9.26
C THR A 502 -9.87 30.42 8.53
N ILE A 503 -9.57 30.20 7.25
CA ILE A 503 -9.04 31.23 6.35
C ILE A 503 -10.23 31.94 5.72
N LEU A 504 -10.25 33.27 5.85
CA LEU A 504 -11.25 34.13 5.22
C LEU A 504 -10.59 35.02 4.16
N ASP A 505 -11.33 35.35 3.13
CA ASP A 505 -10.93 36.37 2.17
C ASP A 505 -11.15 37.80 2.72
N LYS A 506 -11.06 38.79 1.84
CA LYS A 506 -11.32 40.22 2.14
C LYS A 506 -12.82 40.51 2.43
N ASP A 507 -13.73 39.70 1.87
CA ASP A 507 -15.18 39.85 1.94
C ASP A 507 -15.80 38.92 3.01
N SER A 508 -14.95 38.29 3.84
CA SER A 508 -15.28 37.37 4.94
C SER A 508 -15.87 36.00 4.52
N VAL A 509 -15.67 35.62 3.27
CA VAL A 509 -16.00 34.29 2.72
C VAL A 509 -14.94 33.27 3.18
N ILE A 510 -15.35 32.05 3.50
CA ILE A 510 -14.44 30.96 3.88
C ILE A 510 -13.76 30.41 2.62
N VAL A 511 -12.43 30.47 2.58
CA VAL A 511 -11.59 30.03 1.44
C VAL A 511 -10.53 28.98 1.83
N GLY A 512 -10.56 28.50 3.07
CA GLY A 512 -9.67 27.45 3.56
C GLY A 512 -9.80 27.15 5.06
N GLY A 513 -9.12 26.10 5.49
CA GLY A 513 -9.09 25.62 6.88
C GLY A 513 -7.74 25.01 7.25
N LEU A 514 -7.22 25.36 8.43
CA LEU A 514 -5.90 24.96 8.92
C LEU A 514 -5.99 24.29 10.29
N SER A 515 -5.10 23.33 10.52
CA SER A 515 -4.88 22.65 11.81
C SER A 515 -3.39 22.55 12.09
N PHE A 516 -2.98 22.78 13.35
CA PHE A 516 -1.57 22.82 13.75
C PHE A 516 -1.21 21.59 14.58
N ASP A 517 -0.06 20.99 14.28
CA ASP A 517 0.48 19.85 15.04
C ASP A 517 1.07 20.27 16.41
N ILE A 518 1.01 21.57 16.73
CA ILE A 518 1.65 22.21 17.88
C ILE A 518 0.66 23.12 18.65
N PRO A 519 0.77 23.20 19.99
CA PRO A 519 -0.20 23.92 20.84
C PRO A 519 0.00 25.45 20.86
N THR A 520 0.99 25.99 20.15
CA THR A 520 1.33 27.42 20.13
C THR A 520 1.10 28.01 18.74
N TYR A 521 0.41 29.16 18.70
CA TYR A 521 0.33 29.97 17.47
C TYR A 521 1.73 30.40 17.03
N ILE A 522 2.19 29.85 15.92
CA ILE A 522 3.37 30.34 15.19
C ILE A 522 2.85 31.26 14.08
N HIS A 523 3.56 32.38 13.86
CA HIS A 523 3.38 33.18 12.65
C HIS A 523 3.91 32.39 11.44
N PHE A 524 3.11 31.45 10.96
CA PHE A 524 3.35 30.79 9.68
C PHE A 524 3.16 31.81 8.56
N GLN A 525 3.93 31.64 7.49
CA GLN A 525 3.79 32.38 6.22
C GLN A 525 3.93 31.45 5.02
N HIS A 526 4.22 30.17 5.25
CA HIS A 526 4.77 29.25 4.26
C HIS A 526 4.01 27.93 4.25
N CYS A 527 3.80 27.40 3.05
CA CYS A 527 3.22 26.08 2.84
C CYS A 527 3.89 25.34 1.68
N VAL A 528 3.65 24.03 1.62
CA VAL A 528 3.96 23.17 0.47
C VAL A 528 2.65 22.56 -0.02
N VAL A 529 2.38 22.65 -1.33
CA VAL A 529 1.17 22.08 -1.94
C VAL A 529 1.40 20.59 -2.23
N ILE A 530 0.70 19.71 -1.51
CA ILE A 530 0.92 18.25 -1.57
C ILE A 530 -0.15 17.49 -2.36
N GLY A 531 -1.28 18.13 -2.63
CA GLY A 531 -2.44 17.54 -3.29
C GLY A 531 -3.40 18.62 -3.75
N MET A 532 -4.47 18.23 -4.43
CA MET A 532 -5.61 19.10 -4.69
C MET A 532 -6.91 18.30 -4.52
N GLN A 533 -7.97 18.96 -4.11
CA GLN A 533 -9.30 18.37 -4.07
C GLN A 533 -9.82 18.30 -5.51
N TRP A 534 -10.11 17.08 -5.98
CA TRP A 534 -10.69 16.89 -7.30
C TRP A 534 -12.21 17.12 -7.27
N THR A 535 -12.71 17.94 -8.20
CA THR A 535 -14.12 17.89 -8.60
C THR A 535 -14.21 17.69 -10.12
N PRO A 536 -15.16 16.87 -10.62
CA PRO A 536 -15.29 16.58 -12.06
C PRO A 536 -15.85 17.75 -12.89
N ALA A 537 -16.10 18.91 -12.28
CA ALA A 537 -16.81 20.04 -12.91
C ALA A 537 -15.90 21.23 -13.28
N GLN A 538 -14.70 21.31 -12.71
CA GLN A 538 -13.87 22.52 -12.77
C GLN A 538 -12.82 22.44 -13.88
N VAL A 539 -12.86 23.41 -14.79
CA VAL A 539 -12.05 23.45 -16.03
C VAL A 539 -10.88 24.44 -15.93
N GLU A 540 -10.91 25.36 -14.96
CA GLU A 540 -9.88 26.39 -14.74
C GLU A 540 -9.11 26.13 -13.43
N ASP A 541 -7.85 26.60 -13.34
CA ASP A 541 -6.99 26.40 -12.16
C ASP A 541 -7.40 27.26 -10.94
N THR A 542 -8.18 28.31 -11.17
CA THR A 542 -8.52 29.37 -10.19
C THR A 542 -9.44 28.93 -9.05
N GLU A 543 -10.31 27.95 -9.29
CA GLU A 543 -11.29 27.44 -8.31
C GLU A 543 -10.82 26.18 -7.55
N LYS A 544 -9.57 25.75 -7.70
CA LYS A 544 -9.07 24.50 -7.11
C LYS A 544 -8.71 24.68 -5.63
N THR A 545 -9.20 23.80 -4.76
CA THR A 545 -8.71 23.69 -3.38
C THR A 545 -7.40 22.88 -3.36
N TYR A 546 -6.31 23.48 -2.91
CA TYR A 546 -5.05 22.81 -2.62
C TYR A 546 -5.07 22.16 -1.24
N HIS A 547 -4.53 20.95 -1.14
CA HIS A 547 -4.18 20.29 0.11
C HIS A 547 -2.72 20.62 0.44
N ILE A 548 -2.47 21.17 1.63
CA ILE A 548 -1.20 21.79 1.97
C ILE A 548 -0.61 21.30 3.31
N LEU A 549 0.71 21.31 3.40
CA LEU A 549 1.45 21.25 4.66
C LEU A 549 1.84 22.67 5.07
N LEU A 550 1.62 23.00 6.35
CA LEU A 550 2.15 24.22 6.95
C LEU A 550 3.60 23.96 7.37
N VAL A 551 4.52 24.82 6.95
CA VAL A 551 5.95 24.64 7.21
C VAL A 551 6.59 25.86 7.84
N ARG A 552 7.61 25.65 8.69
CA ARG A 552 8.52 26.71 9.13
C ARG A 552 9.94 26.41 8.69
N LYS A 553 10.70 27.46 8.37
CA LYS A 553 12.11 27.35 8.00
C LYS A 553 12.96 27.07 9.24
N ILE A 554 13.76 26.01 9.18
CA ILE A 554 14.77 25.67 10.20
C ILE A 554 15.90 26.71 10.12
N ARG A 555 16.63 26.94 11.22
CA ARG A 555 17.62 28.03 11.34
C ARG A 555 18.81 27.95 10.36
N PHE A 556 18.96 26.84 9.63
CA PHE A 556 20.08 26.58 8.73
C PHE A 556 19.58 26.02 7.37
N GLU A 557 20.36 26.25 6.32
CA GLU A 557 20.39 25.46 5.06
C GLU A 557 19.07 25.21 4.29
N ASN A 558 18.14 26.18 4.24
CA ASN A 558 16.89 26.06 3.45
C ASN A 558 16.02 24.83 3.77
N GLN A 559 16.21 24.24 4.95
CA GLN A 559 15.41 23.15 5.45
C GLN A 559 14.12 23.66 6.10
N TYR A 560 13.08 22.84 6.04
CA TYR A 560 11.74 23.14 6.53
C TYR A 560 11.20 21.95 7.32
N GLU A 561 10.48 22.24 8.39
CA GLU A 561 9.77 21.24 9.21
C GLU A 561 8.26 21.49 9.15
N ARG A 562 7.48 20.40 9.14
CA ARG A 562 6.01 20.43 9.25
C ARG A 562 5.60 21.00 10.61
N VAL A 563 4.62 21.90 10.63
CA VAL A 563 3.99 22.46 11.85
C VAL A 563 2.46 22.36 11.84
N GLY A 564 1.89 21.86 10.75
CA GLY A 564 0.44 21.68 10.60
C GLY A 564 0.07 21.24 9.18
N LEU A 565 -1.23 21.20 8.94
CA LEU A 565 -1.86 20.87 7.66
C LEU A 565 -3.03 21.81 7.38
N GLY A 566 -3.54 21.78 6.15
CA GLY A 566 -4.78 22.47 5.82
C GLY A 566 -5.21 22.31 4.37
N GLU A 567 -6.31 22.96 4.04
CA GLU A 567 -6.77 23.16 2.67
C GLU A 567 -7.06 24.64 2.41
N ILE A 568 -6.83 25.09 1.17
CA ILE A 568 -7.02 26.49 0.76
C ILE A 568 -7.26 26.59 -0.75
N GLU A 569 -8.09 27.54 -1.18
CA GLU A 569 -8.22 27.88 -2.60
C GLU A 569 -6.88 28.36 -3.20
N ALA A 570 -6.57 27.87 -4.42
CA ALA A 570 -5.27 28.00 -5.05
C ALA A 570 -4.73 29.43 -5.15
N HIS A 571 -5.62 30.41 -5.36
CA HIS A 571 -5.27 31.80 -5.60
C HIS A 571 -4.88 32.60 -4.35
N TYR A 572 -4.96 32.01 -3.15
CA TYR A 572 -4.38 32.56 -1.91
C TYR A 572 -2.94 32.06 -1.64
N VAL A 573 -2.35 31.28 -2.55
CA VAL A 573 -1.01 30.71 -2.43
C VAL A 573 -0.15 31.15 -3.61
N SER A 574 1.04 31.68 -3.34
CA SER A 574 1.90 32.29 -4.37
C SER A 574 2.35 31.30 -5.46
N GLU A 575 2.40 31.75 -6.71
CA GLU A 575 3.15 31.07 -7.78
C GLU A 575 4.68 31.23 -7.58
N ASP A 576 5.10 32.37 -7.03
CA ASP A 576 6.47 32.58 -6.55
C ASP A 576 6.82 31.52 -5.50
N CYS A 577 7.83 30.70 -5.77
CA CYS A 577 8.23 29.59 -4.91
C CYS A 577 9.73 29.58 -4.60
N TRP A 578 10.08 29.28 -3.35
CA TRP A 578 11.45 28.97 -2.94
C TRP A 578 11.68 27.46 -2.97
N LYS A 579 12.88 27.02 -3.35
CA LYS A 579 13.28 25.62 -3.19
C LYS A 579 13.76 25.38 -1.76
N GLY A 580 13.36 24.26 -1.19
CA GLY A 580 13.81 23.81 0.13
C GLY A 580 13.81 22.29 0.25
N GLU A 581 14.21 21.82 1.42
CA GLU A 581 14.19 20.41 1.81
C GLU A 581 13.19 20.26 2.95
N LEU A 582 12.28 19.29 2.86
CA LEU A 582 11.36 18.94 3.96
C LEU A 582 12.00 17.81 4.80
N CYS A 583 12.15 18.06 6.10
CA CYS A 583 12.75 17.17 7.08
C CYS A 583 11.71 16.32 7.83
#